data_AF-A0A1F9Z6D0-F1
#
_entry.id   AF-A0A1F9Z6D0-F1
#
_cell.length_a   1.000
_cell.length_b   1.000
_cell.length_c   1.000
_cell.angle_alpha   90.00
_cell.angle_beta   90.00
_cell.angle_gamma   90.00
#
_symmetry.space_group_name_H-M   'P 1'
#
loop_
_entity.id
_entity.type
_entity.pdbx_description
1 polymer ?
#
loop_
_entity_poly.entity_id
_entity_poly.type
_entity_poly.pdbx_seq_one_letter_code
_entity_poly.pdbx_strand_id
1 'polypeptide(L)'
;MARQGLDLVAAHFSLEPITDAASSAKARTLCGLLGLPTLYVVRVGEAFAEVAHLCDRRLYFVLTKRLMVRLADTLADRESADVLVTGENLGQVSSQTLANLRVIDAAARHPVLRPLFGFDKQEIVDRAKVIGTYEVSKGPEICDLLGPPSPATQARLEHVLAEEAKLDLDRLVRGCLDGVAAEKFKGDGHARVSPATEAAR
;
A
#
# COMPACT_ATOMS: atom_id res chain seq x y z
N MET A 1 -0.90 8.31 -11.94
CA MET A 1 -0.54 9.51 -11.18
C MET A 1 0.63 10.25 -11.81
N ALA A 2 1.80 9.63 -12.03
CA ALA A 2 2.92 10.27 -12.75
C ALA A 2 2.54 10.90 -14.12
N ARG A 3 1.71 10.19 -14.92
CA ARG A 3 1.12 10.73 -16.16
C ARG A 3 0.34 12.04 -16.00
N GLN A 4 -0.18 12.32 -14.81
CA GLN A 4 -0.92 13.54 -14.48
C GLN A 4 0.02 14.66 -13.96
N GLY A 5 1.34 14.46 -14.05
CA GLY A 5 2.35 15.44 -13.62
C GLY A 5 2.70 15.40 -12.13
N LEU A 6 2.26 14.36 -11.41
CA LEU A 6 2.60 14.18 -9.99
C LEU A 6 3.95 13.50 -9.83
N ASP A 7 4.83 14.09 -9.03
CA ASP A 7 6.02 13.41 -8.53
C ASP A 7 5.63 12.33 -7.52
N LEU A 8 6.29 11.18 -7.59
CA LEU A 8 5.94 10.01 -6.78
C LEU A 8 7.14 9.50 -6.00
N VAL A 9 6.92 9.28 -4.71
CA VAL A 9 7.80 8.51 -3.83
C VAL A 9 7.09 7.21 -3.46
N ALA A 10 7.77 6.08 -3.62
CA ALA A 10 7.19 4.77 -3.32
C ALA A 10 7.45 4.38 -1.86
N ALA A 11 6.48 3.69 -1.26
CA ALA A 11 6.65 3.00 0.02
C ALA A 11 6.15 1.56 -0.14
N HIS A 12 6.99 0.59 0.24
CA HIS A 12 6.69 -0.83 0.30
C HIS A 12 6.74 -1.32 1.75
N PHE A 13 5.71 -2.07 2.16
CA PHE A 13 5.59 -2.60 3.51
C PHE A 13 5.88 -4.10 3.49
N SER A 14 7.09 -4.48 3.92
CA SER A 14 7.59 -5.86 3.89
C SER A 14 7.21 -6.60 5.17
N LEU A 15 6.77 -7.86 5.03
CA LEU A 15 6.52 -8.76 6.15
C LEU A 15 7.80 -9.41 6.71
N GLU A 16 8.99 -9.07 6.22
CA GLU A 16 10.24 -9.46 6.85
C GLU A 16 10.24 -9.12 8.36
N PRO A 17 10.73 -10.02 9.24
CA PRO A 17 11.40 -11.29 8.94
C PRO A 17 10.46 -12.52 8.82
N ILE A 18 9.14 -12.34 8.85
CA ILE A 18 8.17 -13.45 8.75
C ILE A 18 8.19 -14.07 7.35
N THR A 19 8.40 -13.26 6.33
CA THR A 19 8.65 -13.70 4.96
C THR A 19 10.08 -13.39 4.54
N ASP A 20 10.49 -13.92 3.38
CA ASP A 20 11.74 -13.53 2.74
C ASP A 20 11.66 -12.13 2.09
N ALA A 21 12.76 -11.71 1.47
CA ALA A 21 12.89 -10.42 0.81
C ALA A 21 12.29 -10.38 -0.62
N ALA A 22 11.58 -11.42 -1.08
CA ALA A 22 11.09 -11.49 -2.46
C ALA A 22 10.10 -10.35 -2.78
N SER A 23 9.24 -9.98 -1.84
CA SER A 23 8.30 -8.85 -2.02
C SER A 23 9.04 -7.52 -2.17
N SER A 24 10.06 -7.28 -1.33
CA SER A 24 10.93 -6.10 -1.39
C SER A 24 11.71 -6.06 -2.71
N ALA A 25 12.23 -7.18 -3.19
CA ALA A 25 12.90 -7.28 -4.50
C ALA A 25 11.93 -6.96 -5.65
N LYS A 26 10.70 -7.48 -5.60
CA LYS A 26 9.63 -7.16 -6.56
C LYS A 26 9.34 -5.66 -6.60
N ALA A 27 9.19 -5.02 -5.43
CA ALA A 27 8.94 -3.58 -5.32
C ALA A 27 10.08 -2.74 -5.94
N ARG A 28 11.34 -3.12 -5.73
CA ARG A 28 12.50 -2.45 -6.36
C ARG A 28 12.47 -2.57 -7.88
N THR A 29 12.19 -3.76 -8.40
CA THR A 29 12.05 -3.97 -9.85
C THR A 29 10.94 -3.10 -10.44
N LEU A 30 9.78 -3.01 -9.77
CA LEU A 30 8.67 -2.16 -10.20
C LEU A 30 9.04 -0.67 -10.16
N CYS A 31 9.78 -0.21 -9.15
CA CYS A 31 10.28 1.17 -9.11
C CYS A 31 11.19 1.48 -10.30
N GLY A 32 12.11 0.56 -10.63
CA GLY A 32 12.97 0.69 -11.81
C GLY A 32 12.18 0.74 -13.13
N LEU A 33 11.21 -0.16 -13.32
CA LEU A 33 10.36 -0.20 -14.52
C LEU A 33 9.50 1.07 -14.68
N LEU A 34 9.01 1.61 -13.56
CA LEU A 34 8.15 2.80 -13.54
C LEU A 34 8.95 4.11 -13.49
N GLY A 35 10.27 4.05 -13.40
CA GLY A 35 11.14 5.23 -13.27
C GLY A 35 10.91 6.01 -11.97
N LEU A 36 10.50 5.35 -10.88
CA LEU A 36 10.29 5.99 -9.60
C LEU A 36 11.64 6.23 -8.92
N PRO A 37 11.99 7.48 -8.58
CA PRO A 37 13.34 7.82 -8.14
C PRO A 37 13.64 7.39 -6.70
N THR A 38 12.62 7.13 -5.89
CA THR A 38 12.74 6.85 -4.46
C THR A 38 11.81 5.72 -4.04
N LEU A 39 12.33 4.77 -3.28
CA LEU A 39 11.58 3.72 -2.58
C LEU A 39 11.96 3.70 -1.10
N TYR A 40 10.95 3.64 -0.25
CA TYR A 40 11.09 3.26 1.15
C TYR A 40 10.65 1.80 1.32
N VAL A 41 11.52 0.96 1.88
CA VAL A 41 11.15 -0.40 2.31
C VAL A 41 11.02 -0.40 3.83
N VAL A 42 9.79 -0.54 4.31
CA VAL A 42 9.43 -0.51 5.72
C VAL A 42 9.12 -1.94 6.18
N ARG A 43 9.84 -2.43 7.19
CA ARG A 43 9.59 -3.76 7.76
C ARG A 43 8.46 -3.67 8.78
N VAL A 44 7.38 -4.39 8.53
CA VAL A 44 6.14 -4.37 9.33
C VAL A 44 5.76 -5.74 9.89
N GLY A 45 6.55 -6.79 9.61
CA GLY A 45 6.24 -8.16 10.01
C GLY A 45 5.94 -8.29 11.51
N GLU A 46 6.84 -7.81 12.36
CA GLU A 46 6.67 -7.87 13.82
C GLU A 46 5.46 -7.07 14.31
N ALA A 47 5.25 -5.86 13.77
CA ALA A 47 4.10 -5.04 14.12
C ALA A 47 2.78 -5.71 13.71
N PHE A 48 2.74 -6.37 12.55
CA PHE A 48 1.56 -7.11 12.10
C PHE A 48 1.33 -8.38 12.92
N ALA A 49 2.39 -9.07 13.35
CA ALA A 49 2.27 -10.19 14.28
C ALA A 49 1.69 -9.73 15.64
N GLU A 50 2.09 -8.57 16.13
CA GLU A 50 1.53 -7.98 17.34
C GLU A 50 0.04 -7.64 17.18
N VAL A 51 -0.36 -7.03 16.05
CA VAL A 51 -1.78 -6.82 15.71
C VAL A 51 -2.54 -8.14 15.70
N ALA A 52 -1.99 -9.19 15.07
CA ALA A 52 -2.62 -10.50 14.99
C ALA A 52 -2.74 -11.21 16.36
N HIS A 53 -1.90 -10.85 17.33
CA HIS A 53 -1.87 -11.43 18.67
C HIS A 53 -2.79 -10.70 19.65
N LEU A 54 -2.79 -9.36 19.62
CA LEU A 54 -3.46 -8.53 20.63
C LEU A 54 -4.88 -8.10 20.24
N CYS A 55 -5.20 -8.07 18.95
CA CYS A 55 -6.48 -7.58 18.45
C CYS A 55 -7.41 -8.69 17.97
N ASP A 56 -8.69 -8.36 17.79
CA ASP A 56 -9.64 -9.23 17.08
C ASP A 56 -9.11 -9.55 15.68
N ARG A 57 -8.78 -10.83 15.46
CA ARG A 57 -8.26 -11.34 14.19
C ARG A 57 -9.18 -11.01 13.01
N ARG A 58 -10.50 -10.88 13.21
CA ARG A 58 -11.44 -10.52 12.14
C ARG A 58 -11.18 -9.13 11.57
N LEU A 59 -10.64 -8.22 12.39
CA LEU A 59 -10.29 -6.85 12.01
C LEU A 59 -8.85 -6.70 11.52
N TYR A 60 -8.07 -7.78 11.49
CA TYR A 60 -6.65 -7.78 11.14
C TYR A 60 -6.32 -6.95 9.90
N PHE A 61 -6.98 -7.18 8.76
CA PHE A 61 -6.68 -6.45 7.52
C PHE A 61 -7.03 -4.95 7.60
N VAL A 62 -8.04 -4.58 8.39
CA VAL A 62 -8.40 -3.17 8.57
C VAL A 62 -7.37 -2.49 9.47
N LEU A 63 -6.98 -3.15 10.56
CA LEU A 63 -5.98 -2.64 11.51
C LEU A 63 -4.60 -2.50 10.86
N THR A 64 -4.12 -3.51 10.13
CA THR A 64 -2.83 -3.46 9.46
C THR A 64 -2.80 -2.41 8.34
N LYS A 65 -3.87 -2.27 7.55
CA LYS A 65 -3.98 -1.16 6.58
C LYS A 65 -3.97 0.21 7.24
N ARG A 66 -4.65 0.38 8.38
CA ARG A 66 -4.60 1.64 9.14
C ARG A 66 -3.20 1.94 9.66
N LEU A 67 -2.45 0.92 10.11
CA LEU A 67 -1.04 1.08 10.47
C LEU A 67 -0.18 1.47 9.25
N MET A 68 -0.36 0.83 8.10
CA MET A 68 0.32 1.20 6.86
C MET A 68 0.04 2.65 6.45
N VAL A 69 -1.22 3.10 6.57
CA VAL A 69 -1.60 4.50 6.32
C VAL A 69 -0.85 5.46 7.25
N ARG A 70 -0.75 5.15 8.54
CA ARG A 70 0.02 5.98 9.51
C ARG A 70 1.51 6.05 9.20
N LEU A 71 2.08 4.92 8.80
CA LEU A 71 3.47 4.85 8.35
C LEU A 71 3.67 5.68 7.08
N ALA A 72 2.76 5.56 6.12
CA ALA A 72 2.78 6.33 4.86
C ALA A 72 2.62 7.83 5.11
N ASP A 73 1.72 8.26 6.01
CA ASP A 73 1.58 9.67 6.42
C ASP A 73 2.88 10.21 7.00
N THR A 74 3.55 9.43 7.84
CA THR A 74 4.82 9.85 8.46
C THR A 74 5.93 9.97 7.42
N LEU A 75 5.94 9.10 6.40
CA LEU A 75 6.84 9.24 5.25
C LEU A 75 6.45 10.44 4.36
N ALA A 76 5.15 10.70 4.19
CA ALA A 76 4.66 11.85 3.44
C ALA A 76 5.11 13.17 4.10
N ASP A 77 5.03 13.27 5.44
CA ASP A 77 5.56 14.41 6.19
C ASP A 77 7.07 14.61 5.93
N ARG A 78 7.85 13.51 5.92
CA ARG A 78 9.31 13.56 5.66
C ARG A 78 9.65 14.03 4.25
N GLU A 79 8.83 13.66 3.26
CA GLU A 79 9.02 14.00 1.85
C GLU A 79 8.27 15.29 1.45
N SER A 80 7.55 15.92 2.38
CA SER A 80 6.64 17.04 2.10
C SER A 80 5.62 16.72 1.00
N ALA A 81 5.09 15.50 1.00
CA ALA A 81 4.11 15.05 0.02
C ALA A 81 2.69 15.48 0.41
N ASP A 82 1.91 15.95 -0.57
CA ASP A 82 0.55 16.47 -0.31
C ASP A 82 -0.50 15.38 -0.10
N VAL A 83 -0.29 14.18 -0.68
CA VAL A 83 -1.30 13.12 -0.76
C VAL A 83 -0.68 11.72 -0.66
N LEU A 84 -1.48 10.76 -0.20
CA LEU A 84 -1.19 9.33 -0.33
C LEU A 84 -1.86 8.76 -1.58
N VAL A 85 -1.23 7.78 -2.22
CA VAL A 85 -1.79 7.09 -3.39
C VAL A 85 -1.82 5.59 -3.14
N THR A 86 -2.95 4.94 -3.41
CA THR A 86 -3.07 3.48 -3.33
C THR A 86 -3.64 2.89 -4.62
N GLY A 87 -3.33 1.63 -4.87
CA GLY A 87 -3.90 0.85 -5.98
C GLY A 87 -5.21 0.13 -5.62
N GLU A 88 -5.90 0.53 -4.54
CA GLU A 88 -7.14 -0.12 -4.12
C GLU A 88 -8.26 0.09 -5.17
N ASN A 89 -8.97 -0.99 -5.49
CA ASN A 89 -10.16 -0.99 -6.34
C ASN A 89 -11.36 -1.55 -5.57
N LEU A 90 -12.57 -1.15 -5.97
CA LEU A 90 -13.78 -1.53 -5.24
C LEU A 90 -14.12 -3.00 -5.44
N GLY A 91 -14.32 -3.74 -4.34
CA GLY A 91 -14.90 -5.10 -4.39
C GLY A 91 -13.98 -6.22 -4.88
N GLN A 92 -12.67 -5.97 -5.09
CA GLN A 92 -11.74 -7.01 -5.52
C GLN A 92 -11.35 -7.99 -4.40
N VAL A 93 -11.24 -7.51 -3.16
CA VAL A 93 -11.01 -8.34 -1.98
C VAL A 93 -11.96 -7.95 -0.84
N SER A 94 -12.20 -8.89 0.08
CA SER A 94 -13.13 -8.73 1.21
C SER A 94 -12.84 -7.50 2.09
N SER A 95 -11.58 -7.06 2.15
CA SER A 95 -11.16 -5.88 2.91
C SER A 95 -11.46 -4.55 2.19
N GLN A 96 -11.80 -4.55 0.90
CA GLN A 96 -12.03 -3.36 0.07
C GLN A 96 -13.52 -3.10 -0.17
N THR A 97 -14.32 -3.16 0.89
CA THR A 97 -15.69 -2.65 0.89
C THR A 97 -15.71 -1.15 1.19
N LEU A 98 -16.77 -0.45 0.77
CA LEU A 98 -16.94 0.99 1.11
C LEU A 98 -16.89 1.24 2.63
N ALA A 99 -17.47 0.34 3.42
CA ALA A 99 -17.45 0.42 4.87
C ALA A 99 -16.02 0.35 5.43
N ASN A 100 -15.23 -0.62 4.97
CA ASN A 100 -13.85 -0.78 5.41
C ASN A 100 -12.96 0.37 4.92
N LEU A 101 -13.12 0.83 3.68
CA LEU A 101 -12.34 1.94 3.13
C LEU A 101 -12.56 3.22 3.92
N ARG A 102 -13.81 3.54 4.27
CA ARG A 102 -14.12 4.67 5.17
C ARG A 102 -13.40 4.55 6.51
N VAL A 103 -13.37 3.35 7.08
CA VAL A 103 -12.67 3.11 8.36
C VAL A 103 -11.16 3.21 8.17
N ILE A 104 -10.58 2.74 7.08
CA ILE A 104 -9.14 2.85 6.80
C ILE A 104 -8.74 4.32 6.59
N ASP A 105 -9.52 5.08 5.80
CA ASP A 105 -9.26 6.49 5.49
C ASP A 105 -9.28 7.38 6.73
N ALA A 106 -10.09 7.04 7.74
CA ALA A 106 -10.10 7.75 9.01
C ALA A 106 -8.77 7.63 9.79
N ALA A 107 -7.81 6.82 9.35
CA ALA A 107 -6.45 6.80 9.89
C ALA A 107 -5.52 7.82 9.21
N ALA A 108 -5.87 8.31 8.03
CA ALA A 108 -5.01 9.17 7.22
C ALA A 108 -5.05 10.63 7.70
N ARG A 109 -3.89 11.30 7.69
CA ARG A 109 -3.78 12.75 7.82
C ARG A 109 -3.79 13.45 6.47
N HIS A 110 -3.16 12.83 5.47
CA HIS A 110 -3.16 13.31 4.10
C HIS A 110 -4.32 12.70 3.29
N PRO A 111 -4.85 13.39 2.27
CA PRO A 111 -5.84 12.82 1.36
C PRO A 111 -5.34 11.54 0.67
N VAL A 112 -6.19 10.52 0.57
CA VAL A 112 -5.87 9.25 -0.10
C VAL A 112 -6.50 9.20 -1.48
N LEU A 113 -5.67 9.21 -2.52
CA LEU A 113 -6.09 9.07 -3.91
C LEU A 113 -6.13 7.60 -4.33
N ARG A 114 -7.20 7.22 -5.05
CA ARG A 114 -7.45 5.85 -5.52
C ARG A 114 -7.71 5.83 -7.03
N PRO A 115 -6.66 5.87 -7.87
CA PRO A 115 -6.81 5.97 -9.32
C PRO A 115 -7.56 4.79 -9.95
N LEU A 116 -7.57 3.64 -9.29
CA LEU A 116 -8.15 2.39 -9.77
C LEU A 116 -9.54 2.10 -9.18
N PHE A 117 -10.13 3.04 -8.42
CA PHE A 117 -11.30 2.78 -7.58
C PHE A 117 -12.50 2.18 -8.34
N GLY A 118 -12.78 2.68 -9.54
CA GLY A 118 -13.89 2.24 -10.39
C GLY A 118 -13.52 1.26 -11.50
N PHE A 119 -12.28 0.77 -11.53
CA PHE A 119 -11.80 -0.14 -12.58
C PHE A 119 -12.06 -1.59 -12.20
N ASP A 120 -12.48 -2.39 -13.17
CA ASP A 120 -12.51 -3.83 -13.00
C ASP A 120 -11.10 -4.45 -13.07
N LYS A 121 -11.01 -5.72 -12.66
CA LYS A 121 -9.73 -6.44 -12.59
C LYS A 121 -9.08 -6.58 -13.97
N GLN A 122 -9.86 -6.82 -15.02
CA GLN A 122 -9.34 -7.04 -16.37
C GLN A 122 -8.76 -5.74 -16.94
N GLU A 123 -9.44 -4.62 -16.72
CA GLU A 123 -8.92 -3.29 -17.10
C GLU A 123 -7.58 -2.97 -16.42
N ILE A 124 -7.45 -3.30 -15.13
CA ILE A 124 -6.20 -3.12 -14.38
C ILE A 124 -5.10 -4.00 -14.97
N VAL A 125 -5.40 -5.27 -15.25
CA VAL A 125 -4.46 -6.23 -15.84
C VAL A 125 -3.99 -5.76 -17.21
N ASP A 126 -4.89 -5.31 -18.08
CA ASP A 126 -4.53 -4.88 -19.42
C ASP A 126 -3.70 -3.59 -19.40
N ARG A 127 -4.00 -2.66 -18.49
CA ARG A 127 -3.14 -1.50 -18.22
C ARG A 127 -1.77 -1.91 -17.71
N ALA A 128 -1.69 -2.87 -16.79
CA ALA A 128 -0.42 -3.38 -16.26
C ALA A 128 0.45 -4.03 -17.35
N LYS A 129 -0.15 -4.71 -18.33
CA LYS A 129 0.57 -5.25 -19.50
C LYS A 129 1.12 -4.13 -20.37
N VAL A 130 0.30 -3.10 -20.64
CA VAL A 130 0.71 -1.94 -21.45
C VAL A 130 1.91 -1.20 -20.85
N ILE A 131 1.95 -1.05 -19.52
CA ILE A 131 3.06 -0.39 -18.82
C ILE A 131 4.19 -1.34 -18.39
N GLY A 132 4.14 -2.61 -18.80
CA GLY A 132 5.20 -3.59 -18.55
C GLY A 132 5.32 -4.11 -17.11
N THR A 133 4.37 -3.83 -16.21
CA THR A 133 4.44 -4.24 -14.80
C THR A 133 3.78 -5.59 -14.51
N TYR A 134 2.96 -6.10 -15.44
CA TYR A 134 2.17 -7.33 -15.22
C TYR A 134 3.04 -8.55 -14.88
N GLU A 135 4.11 -8.80 -15.64
CA GLU A 135 4.95 -9.99 -15.48
C GLU A 135 5.72 -10.03 -14.15
N VAL A 136 6.05 -8.86 -13.60
CA VAL A 136 6.69 -8.72 -12.28
C VAL A 136 5.65 -8.83 -11.16
N SER A 137 4.45 -8.31 -11.40
CA SER A 137 3.38 -8.25 -10.39
C SER A 137 2.63 -9.57 -10.23
N LYS A 138 2.57 -10.41 -11.28
CA LYS A 138 1.87 -11.70 -11.23
C LYS A 138 2.51 -12.64 -10.20
N GLY A 139 1.70 -13.54 -9.65
CA GLY A 139 2.13 -14.55 -8.69
C GLY A 139 1.41 -14.44 -7.34
N PRO A 140 1.60 -15.42 -6.45
CA PRO A 140 1.00 -15.39 -5.13
C PRO A 140 1.59 -14.24 -4.30
N GLU A 141 0.72 -13.48 -3.64
CA GLU A 141 1.11 -12.48 -2.63
C GLU A 141 0.94 -13.13 -1.25
N ILE A 142 1.98 -13.06 -0.41
CA ILE A 142 1.97 -13.67 0.94
C ILE A 142 1.40 -12.65 1.95
N CYS A 143 0.33 -11.94 1.59
CA CYS A 143 -0.28 -10.92 2.45
C CYS A 143 -1.25 -11.50 3.50
N ASP A 144 -1.73 -12.73 3.29
CA ASP A 144 -2.74 -13.38 4.13
C ASP A 144 -2.17 -14.33 5.18
N LEU A 145 -0.83 -14.45 5.30
CA LEU A 145 -0.18 -15.42 6.19
C LEU A 145 -0.63 -15.33 7.65
N LEU A 146 -0.89 -14.11 8.12
CA LEU A 146 -1.39 -13.82 9.47
C LEU A 146 -2.89 -13.51 9.50
N GLY A 147 -3.55 -13.52 8.34
CA GLY A 147 -4.95 -13.16 8.17
C GLY A 147 -5.92 -14.15 8.84
N PRO A 148 -7.15 -13.70 9.16
CA PRO A 148 -8.20 -14.59 9.63
C PRO A 148 -8.82 -15.39 8.48
N PRO A 149 -9.41 -16.57 8.76
CA PRO A 149 -10.19 -17.31 7.77
C PRO A 149 -11.48 -16.58 7.34
N SER A 150 -12.01 -15.70 8.20
CA SER A 150 -13.21 -14.90 7.93
C SER A 150 -12.97 -13.43 8.31
N PRO A 151 -12.43 -12.62 7.39
CA PRO A 151 -12.18 -11.20 7.64
C PRO A 151 -13.48 -10.38 7.67
N ALA A 152 -13.47 -9.29 8.44
CA ALA A 152 -14.58 -8.36 8.49
C ALA A 152 -14.75 -7.61 7.15
N THR A 153 -15.95 -7.67 6.59
CA THR A 153 -16.34 -6.92 5.38
C THR A 153 -17.06 -5.62 5.69
N GLN A 154 -17.47 -5.41 6.94
CA GLN A 154 -18.15 -4.20 7.41
C GLN A 154 -17.63 -3.81 8.79
N ALA A 155 -16.39 -3.33 8.85
CA ALA A 155 -15.83 -2.80 10.07
C ALA A 155 -16.56 -1.51 10.49
N ARG A 156 -16.67 -1.31 11.80
CA ARG A 156 -17.14 -0.06 12.41
C ARG A 156 -15.95 0.66 13.03
N LEU A 157 -15.87 1.97 12.81
CA LEU A 157 -14.76 2.77 13.30
C LEU A 157 -14.61 2.65 14.82
N GLU A 158 -15.70 2.68 15.57
CA GLU A 158 -15.73 2.52 17.03
C GLU A 158 -15.02 1.24 17.51
N HIS A 159 -15.30 0.10 16.87
CA HIS A 159 -14.68 -1.18 17.23
C HIS A 159 -13.20 -1.19 16.84
N VAL A 160 -12.86 -0.65 15.68
CA VAL A 160 -11.47 -0.59 15.23
C VAL A 160 -10.63 0.30 16.15
N LEU A 161 -11.16 1.43 16.62
CA LEU A 161 -10.48 2.29 17.58
C LEU A 161 -10.31 1.59 18.95
N ALA A 162 -11.30 0.81 19.40
CA ALA A 162 -11.19 0.03 20.62
C ALA A 162 -10.11 -1.06 20.54
N GLU A 163 -9.95 -1.68 19.37
CA GLU A 163 -8.86 -2.63 19.12
C GLU A 163 -7.50 -1.92 19.03
N GLU A 164 -7.42 -0.77 18.34
CA GLU A 164 -6.20 0.03 18.27
C GLU A 164 -5.72 0.50 19.65
N ALA A 165 -6.63 0.73 20.60
CA ALA A 165 -6.28 1.11 21.98
C ALA A 165 -5.53 0.01 22.77
N LYS A 166 -5.52 -1.23 22.26
CA LYS A 166 -4.71 -2.34 22.82
C LYS A 166 -3.26 -2.30 22.36
N LEU A 167 -2.96 -1.46 21.37
CA LEU A 167 -1.65 -1.34 20.75
C LEU A 167 -0.99 -0.02 21.15
N ASP A 168 0.33 -0.06 21.35
CA ASP A 168 1.13 1.16 21.38
C ASP A 168 1.46 1.60 19.95
N LEU A 169 0.49 2.24 19.29
CA LEU A 169 0.61 2.65 17.88
C LEU A 169 1.79 3.57 17.63
N ASP A 170 2.08 4.47 18.57
CA ASP A 170 3.18 5.41 18.50
C ASP A 170 4.53 4.69 18.52
N ARG A 171 4.69 3.70 19.40
CA ARG A 171 5.87 2.83 19.43
C ARG A 171 5.97 1.99 18.16
N LEU A 172 4.88 1.43 17.67
CA LEU A 172 4.88 0.63 16.43
C LEU A 172 5.29 1.47 15.22
N VAL A 173 4.73 2.66 15.05
CA VAL A 173 5.07 3.57 13.95
C VAL A 173 6.54 3.98 14.03
N ARG A 174 7.02 4.40 15.21
CA ARG A 174 8.44 4.75 15.39
C ARG A 174 9.36 3.57 15.12
N GLY A 175 9.05 2.39 15.66
CA GLY A 175 9.85 1.19 15.50
C GLY A 175 9.94 0.73 14.04
N CYS A 176 8.83 0.72 13.31
CA CYS A 176 8.84 0.36 11.88
C CYS A 176 9.63 1.34 11.01
N LEU A 177 9.70 2.62 11.39
CA LEU A 177 10.41 3.66 10.64
C LEU A 177 11.83 3.92 11.15
N ASP A 178 12.26 3.25 12.21
CA ASP A 178 13.61 3.37 12.74
C ASP A 178 14.62 2.79 11.76
N GLY A 179 15.69 3.53 11.49
CA GLY A 179 16.70 3.16 10.49
C GLY A 179 16.20 3.06 9.03
N VAL A 180 14.92 3.32 8.75
CA VAL A 180 14.37 3.31 7.39
C VAL A 180 14.94 4.49 6.62
N ALA A 181 15.66 4.18 5.54
CA ALA A 181 16.25 5.16 4.64
C ALA A 181 15.67 5.02 3.22
N ALA A 182 15.70 6.13 2.48
CA ALA A 182 15.25 6.16 1.11
C ALA A 182 16.25 5.46 0.19
N GLU A 183 15.81 4.45 -0.55
CA GLU A 183 16.56 3.86 -1.65
C GLU A 183 16.40 4.74 -2.87
N LYS A 184 17.50 5.31 -3.36
CA LYS A 184 17.51 6.17 -4.55
C LYS A 184 17.89 5.36 -5.78
N PHE A 185 17.07 5.46 -6.82
CA PHE A 185 17.35 4.87 -8.12
C PHE A 185 17.97 5.94 -9.02
N LYS A 186 19.05 5.58 -9.74
CA LYS A 186 19.57 6.46 -10.79
C LYS A 186 18.47 6.56 -11.84
N GLY A 187 17.97 7.77 -12.06
CA GLY A 187 16.95 8.05 -13.06
C GLY A 187 17.51 7.84 -14.46
N ASP A 188 17.62 6.59 -14.89
CA ASP A 188 17.78 6.28 -16.30
C ASP A 188 16.39 6.44 -16.92
N GLY A 189 16.07 7.69 -17.23
CA GLY A 189 14.79 8.08 -17.79
C GLY A 189 14.47 7.22 -19.01
N HIS A 190 13.44 6.39 -18.90
CA HIS A 190 12.74 5.87 -20.05
C HIS A 190 11.25 6.20 -19.96
N ALA A 191 10.87 7.04 -20.92
CA ALA A 191 9.54 7.39 -21.38
C ALA A 191 8.58 8.01 -20.36
N ARG A 192 8.49 9.35 -20.43
CA ARG A 192 7.16 9.97 -20.54
C ARG A 192 6.36 9.12 -21.54
N VAL A 193 5.37 8.37 -21.05
CA VAL A 193 4.41 7.71 -21.92
C VAL A 193 3.76 8.83 -22.73
N SER A 194 4.18 8.97 -23.99
CA SER A 194 3.63 9.94 -24.91
C SER A 194 2.11 9.70 -25.02
N PRO A 195 1.25 10.74 -24.99
CA PRO A 195 -0.16 10.57 -25.23
C PRO A 195 -0.37 10.33 -26.73
N ALA A 196 -0.10 9.10 -27.17
CA ALA A 196 -0.48 8.66 -28.51
C ALA A 196 -1.70 7.75 -28.39
N THR A 197 -2.77 8.20 -29.04
CA THR A 197 -4.01 7.47 -29.40
C THR A 197 -5.19 7.56 -28.44
N GLU A 198 -5.72 8.78 -28.28
CA GLU A 198 -7.17 8.99 -28.17
C GLU A 198 -7.61 9.79 -29.40
N ALA A 199 -7.62 9.10 -30.54
CA ALA A 199 -8.23 9.54 -31.77
C ALA A 199 -8.93 8.34 -32.41
N ALA A 200 -10.03 7.90 -31.80
CA ALA A 200 -11.09 7.15 -32.46
C ALA A 200 -12.29 6.97 -31.51
N ARG A 201 -13.35 7.73 -31.84
CA ARG A 201 -14.76 7.65 -31.38
C ARG A 201 -15.17 8.58 -30.25
#